data_AF-A0A0K0DDM8-F1
#
_entry.id   AF-A0A0K0DDM8-F1
#
_cell.length_a   1.000
_cell.length_b   1.000
_cell.length_c   1.000
_cell.angle_alpha   90.00
_cell.angle_beta   90.00
_cell.angle_gamma   90.00
#
_symmetry.space_group_name_H-M   'P 1'
#
loop_
_entity.id
_entity.type
_entity.pdbx_description
1 polymer ?
#
loop_
_entity_poly.entity_id
_entity_poly.type
_entity_poly.pdbx_seq_one_letter_code
_entity_poly.pdbx_strand_id
1 'polypeptide(L)'
;MKPPPSKKARNATRSTDVSIEQIVEQAVLSDDAACESLLRRLTGFEKEVVDAVVVISKGVNTMRRHPYMAALSMLLDSSHSDISDRIIELITLQELPTHEKNEAADLIVSFLPSYCSRCSNKQLQIFLEFVISKRSEEETVRFERYSEAFNESVRNYFGHGIKTKWKIDEVFSSNEESLLNAFLSIPVQSLSAFASEQYAEVVKRGFRSKQSLALEKGKLFKETLENLTDLEHYLCPALTFFKGSGSTWCSWTQIIRLTSSIIAGEFNFDKIVIDRALTFQLKYLPFVYERARNLENIIDWKVLLYLQRVGISLDVPISILSTERVLELLATCPSELEIKNEMLSIVAKLISPRLKSVATTCLVSLASIFERAKNCIEILSCAASALEINFNSQLFGHTDVERDIVVLCLGIASSQPLNDAVYNRIRGMQKVIQNAMLYAHHASKEKSEAMWLVIAITNVQVVGPILSQIIKHSGKTELTVWKLSTISDKHRCRLTSLCLPSFLLFFS
;
A
#
# COMPACT_ATOMS: atom_id res chain seq x y z
N MET A 1 -14.29 31.45 53.09
CA MET A 1 -13.26 31.46 52.02
C MET A 1 -13.89 32.00 50.74
N LYS A 2 -13.31 33.04 50.12
CA LYS A 2 -13.80 33.59 48.83
C LYS A 2 -13.26 32.73 47.68
N PRO A 3 -14.05 32.46 46.62
CA PRO A 3 -13.57 31.70 45.47
C PRO A 3 -12.58 32.53 44.64
N PRO A 4 -11.60 31.90 43.95
CA PRO A 4 -10.65 32.62 43.10
C PRO A 4 -11.35 33.15 41.84
N PRO A 5 -10.90 34.28 41.27
CA PRO A 5 -11.53 34.89 40.11
C PRO A 5 -11.29 34.07 38.85
N SER A 6 -12.34 33.88 38.05
CA SER A 6 -12.27 33.23 36.74
C SER A 6 -11.41 34.04 35.77
N LYS A 7 -10.31 33.44 35.28
CA LYS A 7 -9.50 34.01 34.19
C LYS A 7 -10.35 34.10 32.93
N LYS A 8 -10.71 35.33 32.52
CA LYS A 8 -11.27 35.59 31.19
C LYS A 8 -10.19 35.32 30.15
N ALA A 9 -10.47 34.41 29.21
CA ALA A 9 -9.65 34.23 28.01
C ALA A 9 -9.63 35.54 27.21
N ARG A 10 -8.42 36.03 26.93
CA ARG A 10 -8.20 37.19 26.05
C ARG A 10 -8.52 36.74 24.62
N ASN A 11 -9.46 37.42 23.97
CA ASN A 11 -9.64 37.31 22.52
C ASN A 11 -8.38 37.88 21.84
N ALA A 12 -7.49 37.01 21.38
CA ALA A 12 -6.40 37.38 20.49
C ALA A 12 -7.00 37.71 19.12
N THR A 13 -6.80 38.96 18.72
CA THR A 13 -7.37 39.66 17.58
C THR A 13 -6.76 39.21 16.25
N ARG A 14 -7.60 39.10 15.21
CA ARG A 14 -7.31 38.91 13.76
C ARG A 14 -6.19 39.78 13.12
N SER A 15 -5.54 40.67 13.87
CA SER A 15 -4.53 41.59 13.32
C SER A 15 -3.15 40.95 13.14
N THR A 16 -2.86 39.82 13.79
CA THR A 16 -1.59 39.11 13.68
C THR A 16 -1.47 38.32 12.39
N ASP A 17 -2.57 37.74 11.89
CA ASP A 17 -2.55 36.85 10.72
C ASP A 17 -2.17 37.60 9.43
N VAL A 18 -2.71 38.82 9.24
CA VAL A 18 -2.40 39.67 8.07
C VAL A 18 -0.93 40.09 8.05
N SER A 19 -0.31 40.26 9.23
CA SER A 19 1.11 40.64 9.31
C SER A 19 2.05 39.48 8.96
N ILE A 20 1.65 38.24 9.24
CA ILE A 20 2.43 37.05 8.92
C ILE A 20 2.38 36.77 7.42
N GLU A 21 1.19 36.88 6.80
CA GLU A 21 1.01 36.68 5.36
C GLU A 21 1.89 37.64 4.54
N GLN A 22 1.92 38.93 4.93
CA GLN A 22 2.78 39.93 4.29
C GLN A 22 4.28 39.64 4.47
N ILE A 23 4.69 39.10 5.62
CA ILE A 23 6.08 38.72 5.87
C ILE A 23 6.47 37.52 4.99
N VAL A 24 5.58 36.53 4.83
CA VAL A 24 5.80 35.36 3.97
C VAL A 24 5.94 35.79 2.51
N GLU A 25 5.00 36.61 1.99
CA GLU A 25 5.05 37.08 0.60
C GLU A 25 6.34 37.85 0.29
N GLN A 26 6.73 38.77 1.19
CA GLN A 26 7.98 39.53 1.02
C GLN A 26 9.22 38.64 1.11
N ALA A 27 9.24 37.67 2.02
CA ALA A 27 10.38 36.77 2.20
C ALA A 27 10.60 35.84 1.00
N VAL A 28 9.52 35.34 0.38
CA VAL A 28 9.58 34.49 -0.82
C VAL A 28 10.15 35.23 -2.03
N LEU A 29 9.88 36.54 -2.14
CA LEU A 29 10.31 37.37 -3.27
C LEU A 29 11.69 38.03 -3.06
N SER A 30 12.19 38.07 -1.84
CA SER A 30 13.45 38.74 -1.49
C SER A 30 14.70 37.86 -1.65
N ASP A 31 15.86 38.47 -1.84
CA ASP A 31 17.16 37.78 -1.76
C ASP A 31 17.39 37.13 -0.38
N ASP A 32 18.42 36.29 -0.25
CA ASP A 32 18.62 35.52 0.99
C ASP A 32 18.92 36.39 2.20
N ALA A 33 19.60 37.53 2.02
CA ALA A 33 19.92 38.45 3.11
C ALA A 33 18.68 39.22 3.61
N ALA A 34 17.84 39.70 2.69
CA ALA A 34 16.59 40.38 3.00
C ALA A 34 15.55 39.42 3.59
N CYS A 35 15.51 38.18 3.08
CA CYS A 35 14.68 37.10 3.61
C CYS A 35 15.04 36.79 5.06
N GLU A 36 16.32 36.62 5.37
CA GLU A 36 16.77 36.36 6.74
C GLU A 36 16.40 37.51 7.69
N SER A 37 16.52 38.75 7.22
CA SER A 37 16.13 39.96 7.98
C SER A 37 14.62 40.00 8.28
N LEU A 38 13.78 39.60 7.33
CA LEU A 38 12.33 39.51 7.51
C LEU A 38 11.95 38.41 8.50
N LEU A 39 12.59 37.25 8.40
CA LEU A 39 12.32 36.08 9.25
C LEU A 39 12.79 36.28 10.70
N ARG A 40 13.84 37.08 10.93
CA ARG A 40 14.28 37.47 12.28
C ARG A 40 13.24 38.25 13.09
N ARG A 41 12.21 38.81 12.44
CA ARG A 41 11.11 39.52 13.13
C ARG A 41 10.07 38.58 13.75
N LEU A 42 10.07 37.31 13.36
CA LEU A 42 9.22 36.26 13.93
C LEU A 42 9.97 35.57 15.08
N THR A 43 9.23 35.14 16.11
CA THR A 43 9.80 34.40 17.25
C THR A 43 8.92 33.21 17.61
N GLY A 44 9.54 32.15 18.15
CA GLY A 44 8.81 30.93 18.56
C GLY A 44 8.28 30.11 17.38
N PHE A 45 7.17 29.41 17.60
CA PHE A 45 6.60 28.43 16.67
C PHE A 45 6.22 29.02 15.29
N GLU A 46 5.76 30.27 15.25
CA GLU A 46 5.41 30.95 13.98
C GLU A 46 6.63 31.10 13.07
N LYS A 47 7.81 31.35 13.64
CA LYS A 47 9.05 31.43 12.88
C LYS A 47 9.41 30.09 12.24
N GLU A 48 9.31 29.00 12.99
CA GLU A 48 9.64 27.65 12.47
C GLU A 48 8.74 27.26 11.28
N VAL A 49 7.45 27.59 11.37
CA VAL A 49 6.49 27.33 10.28
C VAL A 49 6.79 28.22 9.07
N VAL A 50 7.05 29.51 9.27
CA VAL A 50 7.33 30.44 8.17
C VAL A 50 8.69 30.15 7.51
N ASP A 51 9.72 29.80 8.28
CA ASP A 51 11.03 29.38 7.76
C ASP A 51 10.87 28.16 6.83
N ALA A 52 10.08 27.16 7.24
CA ALA A 52 9.79 25.99 6.41
C ALA A 52 9.03 26.36 5.12
N VAL A 53 8.01 27.21 5.20
CA VAL A 53 7.22 27.66 4.04
C VAL A 53 8.08 28.44 3.05
N VAL A 54 8.96 29.33 3.53
CA VAL A 54 9.83 30.15 2.67
C VAL A 54 10.90 29.29 2.01
N VAL A 55 11.51 28.34 2.71
CA VAL A 55 12.47 27.39 2.13
C VAL A 55 11.81 26.54 1.04
N ILE A 56 10.63 26.00 1.29
CA ILE A 56 9.87 25.22 0.29
C ILE A 56 9.52 26.10 -0.91
N SER A 57 9.04 27.31 -0.68
CA SER A 57 8.62 28.23 -1.76
C SER A 57 9.80 28.70 -2.61
N LYS A 58 10.95 29.00 -1.99
CA LYS A 58 12.19 29.33 -2.72
C LYS A 58 12.71 28.13 -3.51
N GLY A 59 12.64 26.91 -2.95
CA GLY A 59 12.96 25.66 -3.64
C GLY A 59 12.06 25.39 -4.86
N VAL A 60 10.76 25.69 -4.75
CA VAL A 60 9.83 25.59 -5.88
C VAL A 60 10.15 26.64 -6.95
N ASN A 61 10.51 27.86 -6.56
CA ASN A 61 10.88 28.91 -7.51
C ASN A 61 12.21 28.64 -8.23
N THR A 62 13.20 28.04 -7.56
CA THR A 62 14.44 27.60 -8.23
C THR A 62 14.17 26.43 -9.17
N MET A 63 13.34 25.46 -8.76
CA MET A 63 12.91 24.37 -9.65
C MET A 63 12.16 24.89 -10.89
N ARG A 64 11.30 25.90 -10.75
CA ARG A 64 10.60 26.51 -11.91
C ARG A 64 11.53 27.15 -12.93
N ARG A 65 12.74 27.58 -12.53
CA ARG A 65 13.74 28.16 -13.44
C ARG A 65 14.56 27.09 -14.18
N HIS A 66 14.44 25.82 -13.81
CA HIS A 66 15.14 24.74 -14.49
C HIS A 66 14.46 24.43 -15.85
N PRO A 67 15.18 24.37 -16.99
CA PRO A 67 14.58 24.28 -18.33
C PRO A 67 13.67 23.06 -18.53
N TYR A 68 14.05 21.90 -17.98
CA TYR A 68 13.22 20.70 -17.97
C TYR A 68 11.90 20.93 -17.20
N MET A 69 11.99 21.51 -16.00
CA MET A 69 10.81 21.80 -15.18
C MET A 69 9.98 22.95 -15.75
N ALA A 70 10.59 23.87 -16.49
CA ALA A 70 9.87 24.89 -17.24
C ALA A 70 9.04 24.23 -18.34
N ALA A 71 9.63 23.33 -19.14
CA ALA A 71 8.91 22.58 -20.18
C ALA A 71 7.79 21.72 -19.58
N LEU A 72 8.05 21.05 -18.46
CA LEU A 72 7.02 20.30 -17.72
C LEU A 72 5.95 21.23 -17.14
N SER A 73 6.33 22.39 -16.60
CA SER A 73 5.38 23.36 -16.05
C SER A 73 4.42 23.90 -17.10
N MET A 74 4.84 24.01 -18.36
CA MET A 74 3.95 24.41 -19.46
C MET A 74 2.89 23.35 -19.78
N LEU A 75 3.16 22.07 -19.49
CA LEU A 75 2.15 21.00 -19.55
C LEU A 75 1.22 21.01 -18.34
N LEU A 76 1.74 21.39 -17.18
CA LEU A 76 1.02 21.34 -15.91
C LEU A 76 0.20 22.62 -15.63
N ASP A 77 0.58 23.76 -16.21
CA ASP A 77 -0.13 25.03 -16.03
C ASP A 77 -1.43 25.02 -16.84
N SER A 78 -2.56 25.01 -16.12
CA SER A 78 -3.91 25.07 -16.68
C SER A 78 -4.44 26.50 -16.78
N SER A 79 -3.69 27.48 -16.24
CA SER A 79 -4.11 28.88 -16.31
C SER A 79 -3.70 29.47 -17.66
N HIS A 80 -4.69 29.81 -18.49
CA HIS A 80 -4.46 30.47 -19.78
C HIS A 80 -3.85 31.89 -19.64
N SER A 81 -3.67 32.39 -18.42
CA SER A 81 -3.46 33.81 -18.17
C SER A 81 -2.01 34.30 -18.20
N ASP A 82 -0.96 33.47 -18.33
CA ASP A 82 0.43 34.01 -18.40
C ASP A 82 1.47 33.04 -19.04
N ILE A 83 1.06 32.16 -19.95
CA ILE A 83 2.00 31.22 -20.62
C ILE A 83 2.89 31.94 -21.65
N SER A 84 2.46 33.10 -22.16
CA SER A 84 3.22 33.92 -23.12
C SER A 84 4.57 34.38 -22.57
N ASP A 85 4.65 34.58 -21.25
CA ASP A 85 5.82 35.20 -20.61
C ASP A 85 6.88 34.18 -20.19
N ARG A 86 6.53 32.89 -20.21
CA ARG A 86 7.47 31.78 -19.97
C ARG A 86 8.15 31.38 -21.27
N ILE A 87 9.06 32.22 -21.75
CA ILE A 87 9.90 31.89 -22.90
C ILE A 87 11.05 31.00 -22.41
N ILE A 88 11.01 29.72 -22.79
CA ILE A 88 12.18 28.84 -22.66
C ILE A 88 13.05 29.11 -23.88
N GLU A 89 14.27 29.58 -23.66
CA GLU A 89 15.23 29.79 -24.74
C GLU A 89 15.86 28.46 -25.16
N LEU A 90 16.05 28.27 -26.48
CA LEU A 90 16.64 27.04 -27.02
C LEU A 90 18.00 26.71 -26.36
N ILE A 91 18.81 27.74 -26.08
CA ILE A 91 20.12 27.60 -25.46
C ILE A 91 20.03 26.94 -24.07
N THR A 92 18.99 27.26 -23.29
CA THR A 92 18.81 26.70 -21.94
C THR A 92 18.46 25.21 -21.99
N LEU A 93 17.70 24.75 -22.99
CA LEU A 93 17.46 23.32 -23.21
C LEU A 93 18.73 22.61 -23.72
N GLN A 94 19.53 23.28 -24.53
CA GLN A 94 20.81 22.76 -25.05
C GLN A 94 21.93 22.73 -24.01
N GLU A 95 21.80 23.45 -22.89
CA GLU A 95 22.76 23.44 -21.78
C GLU A 95 22.47 22.35 -20.73
N LEU A 96 21.31 21.68 -20.80
CA LEU A 96 20.96 20.59 -19.89
C LEU A 96 22.03 19.47 -19.91
N PRO A 97 22.25 18.76 -18.77
CA PRO A 97 22.99 17.51 -18.74
C PRO A 97 22.48 16.50 -19.78
N THR A 98 23.37 15.64 -20.31
CA THR A 98 23.02 14.72 -21.41
C THR A 98 21.82 13.82 -21.11
N HIS A 99 21.68 13.31 -19.88
CA HIS A 99 20.54 12.49 -19.50
C HIS A 99 19.22 13.30 -19.49
N GLU A 100 19.24 14.51 -18.91
CA GLU A 100 18.08 15.40 -18.86
C GLU A 100 17.68 15.93 -20.25
N LYS A 101 18.63 16.05 -21.19
CA LYS A 101 18.32 16.39 -22.59
C LYS A 101 17.46 15.34 -23.25
N ASN A 102 17.79 14.07 -23.04
CA ASN A 102 17.05 12.95 -23.63
C ASN A 102 15.66 12.86 -23.00
N GLU A 103 15.57 13.00 -21.68
CA GLU A 103 14.28 13.04 -20.98
C GLU A 103 13.43 14.25 -21.39
N ALA A 104 14.02 15.43 -21.57
CA ALA A 104 13.33 16.61 -22.08
C ALA A 104 12.82 16.39 -23.51
N ALA A 105 13.62 15.77 -24.38
CA ALA A 105 13.23 15.49 -25.75
C ALA A 105 12.09 14.47 -25.81
N ASP A 106 12.16 13.41 -25.00
CA ASP A 106 11.10 12.41 -24.91
C ASP A 106 9.82 12.97 -24.29
N LEU A 107 9.92 13.83 -23.28
CA LEU A 107 8.78 14.56 -22.73
C LEU A 107 8.12 15.44 -23.81
N ILE A 108 8.91 16.23 -24.54
CA ILE A 108 8.41 17.10 -25.61
C ILE A 108 7.69 16.28 -26.70
N VAL A 109 8.29 15.18 -27.15
CA VAL A 109 7.68 14.30 -28.17
C VAL A 109 6.42 13.63 -27.66
N SER A 110 6.47 13.05 -26.46
CA SER A 110 5.36 12.30 -25.87
C SER A 110 4.13 13.18 -25.61
N PHE A 111 4.35 14.47 -25.33
CA PHE A 111 3.29 15.43 -25.03
C PHE A 111 3.14 16.51 -26.10
N LEU A 112 3.69 16.30 -27.31
CA LEU A 112 3.61 17.27 -28.40
C LEU A 112 2.18 17.75 -28.70
N PRO A 113 1.14 16.90 -28.72
CA PRO A 113 -0.24 17.36 -28.91
C PRO A 113 -0.71 18.35 -27.82
N SER A 114 -0.30 18.11 -26.58
CA SER A 114 -0.63 18.99 -25.45
C SER A 114 0.10 20.33 -25.59
N TYR A 115 1.38 20.30 -25.95
CA TYR A 115 2.14 21.52 -26.25
C TYR A 115 1.51 22.30 -27.40
N CYS A 116 1.03 21.66 -28.47
CA CYS A 116 0.39 22.35 -29.60
C CYS A 116 -0.83 23.19 -29.18
N SER A 117 -1.52 22.79 -28.12
CA SER A 117 -2.68 23.51 -27.58
C SER A 117 -2.34 24.59 -26.55
N ARG A 118 -1.12 24.59 -26.01
CA ARG A 118 -0.73 25.41 -24.83
C ARG A 118 0.42 26.37 -25.09
N CYS A 119 1.29 26.03 -26.02
CA CYS A 119 2.45 26.83 -26.37
C CYS A 119 2.14 27.76 -27.54
N SER A 120 2.73 28.95 -27.52
CA SER A 120 2.82 29.78 -28.71
C SER A 120 3.60 29.07 -29.82
N ASN A 121 3.37 29.47 -31.08
CA ASN A 121 4.12 28.95 -32.22
C ASN A 121 5.64 29.08 -32.04
N LYS A 122 6.11 30.15 -31.38
CA LYS A 122 7.54 30.36 -31.08
C LYS A 122 8.08 29.32 -30.10
N GLN A 123 7.33 29.00 -29.04
CA GLN A 123 7.71 27.97 -28.07
C GLN A 123 7.69 26.56 -28.70
N LEU A 124 6.68 26.27 -29.53
CA LEU A 124 6.62 25.01 -30.29
C LEU A 124 7.79 24.85 -31.25
N GLN A 125 8.17 25.93 -31.92
CA GLN A 125 9.33 25.92 -32.80
C GLN A 125 10.61 25.60 -32.01
N ILE A 126 10.82 26.23 -30.85
CA ILE A 126 11.98 25.95 -29.98
C ILE A 126 12.00 24.48 -29.53
N PHE A 127 10.85 23.92 -29.15
CA PHE A 127 10.74 22.52 -28.75
C PHE A 127 11.03 21.55 -29.89
N LEU A 128 10.52 21.82 -31.09
CA LEU A 128 10.80 20.99 -32.26
C LEU A 128 12.26 21.10 -32.70
N GLU A 129 12.84 22.31 -32.70
CA GLU A 129 14.26 22.53 -32.98
C GLU A 129 15.15 21.77 -31.98
N PHE A 130 14.80 21.80 -30.69
CA PHE A 130 15.50 21.06 -29.65
C PHE A 130 15.44 19.53 -29.89
N VAL A 131 14.25 18.97 -30.14
CA VAL A 131 14.06 17.54 -30.40
C VAL A 131 14.79 17.09 -31.66
N ILE A 132 14.71 17.86 -32.74
CA ILE A 132 15.40 17.55 -34.01
C ILE A 132 16.91 17.59 -33.80
N SER A 133 17.43 18.63 -33.12
CA SER A 133 18.86 18.72 -32.78
C SER A 133 19.32 17.48 -32.02
N LYS A 134 18.57 17.05 -30.98
CA LYS A 134 18.94 15.89 -30.18
C LYS A 134 18.87 14.57 -30.92
N ARG A 135 17.82 14.35 -31.72
CA ARG A 135 17.70 13.12 -32.52
C ARG A 135 18.72 13.05 -33.65
N SER A 136 19.10 14.19 -34.22
CA SER A 136 20.17 14.25 -35.24
C SER A 136 21.56 13.95 -34.66
N GLU A 137 21.81 14.30 -33.38
CA GLU A 137 23.02 13.90 -32.66
C GLU A 137 23.05 12.37 -32.44
N GLU A 138 21.90 11.76 -32.14
CA GLU A 138 21.76 10.31 -31.93
C GLU A 138 21.76 9.48 -33.23
N GLU A 139 21.33 10.05 -34.35
CA GLU A 139 21.24 9.40 -35.68
C GLU A 139 22.60 8.98 -36.28
N THR A 140 23.72 9.33 -35.66
CA THR A 140 25.01 8.68 -35.97
C THR A 140 25.10 7.23 -35.45
N VAL A 141 24.14 6.75 -34.64
CA VAL A 141 24.15 5.40 -34.05
C VAL A 141 22.73 4.77 -34.05
N ARG A 142 22.38 4.12 -35.16
CA ARG A 142 21.33 3.06 -35.33
C ARG A 142 19.84 3.46 -35.26
N PHE A 143 19.17 3.35 -36.41
CA PHE A 143 17.74 3.66 -36.59
C PHE A 143 16.92 2.43 -37.02
N GLU A 144 16.29 1.71 -36.08
CA GLU A 144 15.21 0.76 -36.43
C GLU A 144 14.02 0.71 -35.45
N ARG A 145 14.04 1.38 -34.27
CA ARG A 145 12.96 1.22 -33.26
C ARG A 145 11.98 2.38 -33.06
N TYR A 146 12.23 3.59 -33.55
CA TYR A 146 11.39 4.77 -33.24
C TYR A 146 10.54 5.32 -34.39
N SER A 147 10.46 4.57 -35.48
CA SER A 147 9.69 4.92 -36.69
C SER A 147 8.19 5.06 -36.41
N GLU A 148 7.59 4.25 -35.54
CA GLU A 148 6.12 4.18 -35.42
C GLU A 148 5.50 5.37 -34.68
N ALA A 149 6.05 5.81 -33.54
CA ALA A 149 5.51 6.95 -32.79
C ALA A 149 5.73 8.31 -33.50
N PHE A 150 6.85 8.43 -34.22
CA PHE A 150 7.10 9.57 -35.09
C PHE A 150 6.12 9.59 -36.27
N ASN A 151 5.90 8.44 -36.91
CA ASN A 151 4.93 8.31 -37.99
C ASN A 151 3.49 8.58 -37.52
N GLU A 152 3.10 8.14 -36.31
CA GLU A 152 1.80 8.44 -35.69
C GLU A 152 1.60 9.96 -35.50
N SER A 153 2.62 10.65 -34.99
CA SER A 153 2.61 12.11 -34.78
C SER A 153 2.57 12.89 -36.10
N VAL A 154 3.34 12.46 -37.10
CA VAL A 154 3.30 13.04 -38.45
C VAL A 154 1.95 12.79 -39.11
N ARG A 155 1.34 11.61 -38.91
CA ARG A 155 0.00 11.26 -39.41
C ARG A 155 -1.08 12.16 -38.79
N ASN A 156 -0.98 12.47 -37.50
CA ASN A 156 -1.87 13.41 -36.82
C ASN A 156 -1.71 14.84 -37.34
N TYR A 157 -0.48 15.27 -37.62
CA TYR A 157 -0.19 16.58 -38.23
C TYR A 157 -0.81 16.72 -39.62
N PHE A 158 -0.64 15.72 -40.50
CA PHE A 158 -1.26 15.70 -41.82
C PHE A 158 -2.80 15.58 -41.74
N GLY A 159 -3.33 14.76 -40.82
CA GLY A 159 -4.77 14.64 -40.58
C GLY A 159 -5.40 15.97 -40.14
N HIS A 160 -4.69 16.76 -39.33
CA HIS A 160 -5.09 18.11 -38.97
C HIS A 160 -5.03 19.06 -40.19
N GLY A 161 -3.96 18.99 -40.99
CA GLY A 161 -3.82 19.77 -42.23
C GLY A 161 -4.92 19.48 -43.26
N ILE A 162 -5.31 18.22 -43.44
CA ILE A 162 -6.41 17.80 -44.32
C ILE A 162 -7.74 18.42 -43.84
N LYS A 163 -8.07 18.25 -42.55
CA LYS A 163 -9.32 18.75 -41.96
C LYS A 163 -9.44 20.28 -41.98
N THR A 164 -8.35 20.97 -41.70
CA THR A 164 -8.38 22.44 -41.49
C THR A 164 -8.06 23.22 -42.75
N LYS A 165 -7.20 22.69 -43.63
CA LYS A 165 -6.60 23.43 -44.74
C LYS A 165 -7.09 22.99 -46.12
N TRP A 166 -7.46 21.72 -46.30
CA TRP A 166 -7.85 21.18 -47.62
C TRP A 166 -9.36 20.98 -47.82
N LYS A 167 -10.18 21.15 -46.76
CA LYS A 167 -11.66 21.20 -46.82
C LYS A 167 -12.30 20.10 -47.68
N ILE A 168 -11.88 18.85 -47.47
CA ILE A 168 -12.54 17.70 -48.09
C ILE A 168 -13.69 17.29 -47.17
N ASP A 169 -14.93 17.47 -47.64
CA ASP A 169 -16.15 17.51 -46.81
C ASP A 169 -16.89 16.17 -46.61
N GLU A 170 -16.32 15.02 -47.01
CA GLU A 170 -16.99 13.74 -46.77
C GLU A 170 -16.70 13.17 -45.37
N VAL A 171 -17.79 12.91 -44.64
CA VAL A 171 -17.82 12.33 -43.30
C VAL A 171 -17.38 10.87 -43.35
N PHE A 172 -16.11 10.61 -43.06
CA PHE A 172 -15.64 9.25 -42.79
C PHE A 172 -16.08 8.83 -41.38
N SER A 173 -16.84 7.73 -41.28
CA SER A 173 -17.06 7.07 -40.00
C SER A 173 -15.73 6.52 -39.48
N SER A 174 -15.51 6.62 -38.16
CA SER A 174 -14.24 6.31 -37.47
C SER A 174 -13.90 4.82 -37.36
N ASN A 175 -14.41 3.98 -38.27
CA ASN A 175 -14.04 2.58 -38.38
C ASN A 175 -12.71 2.49 -39.15
N GLU A 176 -11.73 1.73 -38.64
CA GLU A 176 -10.46 1.43 -39.34
C GLU A 176 -10.70 0.86 -40.75
N GLU A 177 -11.81 0.16 -40.97
CA GLU A 177 -12.29 -0.35 -42.25
C GLU A 177 -12.75 0.78 -43.19
N SER A 178 -13.33 1.87 -42.67
CA SER A 178 -13.73 3.05 -43.45
C SER A 178 -12.52 3.90 -43.84
N LEU A 179 -11.51 4.01 -42.98
CA LEU A 179 -10.24 4.67 -43.30
C LEU A 179 -9.42 3.85 -44.30
N LEU A 180 -9.39 2.52 -44.16
CA LEU A 180 -8.75 1.64 -45.11
C LEU A 180 -9.48 1.64 -46.46
N ASN A 181 -10.81 1.62 -46.47
CA ASN A 181 -11.61 1.75 -47.69
C ASN A 181 -11.43 3.12 -48.34
N ALA A 182 -11.40 4.22 -47.57
CA ALA A 182 -11.08 5.56 -48.07
C ALA A 182 -9.68 5.61 -48.70
N PHE A 183 -8.71 4.96 -48.06
CA PHE A 183 -7.33 4.87 -48.54
C PHE A 183 -7.22 3.98 -49.79
N LEU A 184 -8.01 2.92 -49.90
CA LEU A 184 -8.13 2.03 -51.07
C LEU A 184 -8.97 2.63 -52.21
N SER A 185 -9.75 3.68 -51.94
CA SER A 185 -10.57 4.39 -52.94
C SER A 185 -9.79 5.47 -53.69
N ILE A 186 -8.54 5.76 -53.29
CA ILE A 186 -7.68 6.72 -53.99
C ILE A 186 -7.32 6.13 -55.35
N PRO A 187 -7.70 6.75 -56.49
CA PRO A 187 -7.35 6.23 -57.79
C PRO A 187 -5.83 6.20 -57.93
N VAL A 188 -5.25 5.04 -58.21
CA VAL A 188 -3.78 4.86 -58.34
C VAL A 188 -3.20 5.78 -59.43
N GLN A 189 -4.03 6.17 -60.40
CA GLN A 189 -3.70 7.10 -61.49
C GLN A 189 -3.46 8.54 -61.02
N SER A 190 -3.95 8.91 -59.82
CA SER A 190 -3.76 10.22 -59.19
C SER A 190 -2.53 10.29 -58.26
N LEU A 191 -1.82 9.18 -58.08
CA LEU A 191 -0.61 9.14 -57.28
C LEU A 191 0.61 9.33 -58.19
N SER A 192 1.54 10.20 -57.78
CA SER A 192 2.85 10.24 -58.43
C SER A 192 3.59 8.92 -58.22
N ALA A 193 4.52 8.57 -59.10
CA ALA A 193 5.26 7.29 -59.03
C ALA A 193 5.94 7.06 -57.66
N PHE A 194 6.38 8.14 -57.00
CA PHE A 194 6.95 8.10 -55.66
C PHE A 194 5.89 7.79 -54.58
N ALA A 195 4.67 8.29 -54.75
CA ALA A 195 3.56 8.05 -53.82
C ALA A 195 2.99 6.62 -53.96
N SER A 196 3.08 5.99 -55.14
CA SER A 196 2.61 4.61 -55.34
C SER A 196 3.47 3.55 -54.63
N GLU A 197 4.78 3.75 -54.48
CA GLU A 197 5.65 2.84 -53.72
C GLU A 197 5.42 2.94 -52.22
N GLN A 198 5.25 4.17 -51.71
CA GLN A 198 4.89 4.41 -50.31
C GLN A 198 3.49 3.84 -49.98
N TYR A 199 2.57 3.93 -50.93
CA TYR A 199 1.24 3.34 -50.84
C TYR A 199 1.28 1.82 -50.69
N ALA A 200 2.10 1.13 -51.49
CA ALA A 200 2.26 -0.33 -51.41
C ALA A 200 2.85 -0.81 -50.08
N GLU A 201 3.79 -0.04 -49.51
CA GLU A 201 4.47 -0.40 -48.25
C GLU A 201 3.56 -0.20 -47.03
N VAL A 202 2.68 0.80 -47.04
CA VAL A 202 1.68 1.02 -45.97
C VAL A 202 0.64 -0.12 -45.93
N VAL A 203 0.15 -0.56 -47.09
CA VAL A 203 -0.79 -1.70 -47.19
C VAL A 203 -0.15 -2.99 -46.68
N LYS A 204 1.13 -3.23 -47.01
CA LYS A 204 1.88 -4.41 -46.59
C LYS A 204 2.13 -4.46 -45.06
N ARG A 205 2.28 -3.30 -44.42
CA ARG A 205 2.50 -3.18 -42.97
C ARG A 205 1.21 -3.30 -42.16
N GLY A 206 0.09 -2.79 -42.66
CA GLY A 206 -1.23 -2.92 -42.01
C GLY A 206 -1.67 -4.38 -41.82
N PHE A 207 -1.29 -5.28 -42.73
CA PHE A 207 -1.59 -6.72 -42.61
C PHE A 207 -0.75 -7.45 -41.54
N ARG A 208 0.43 -6.93 -41.15
CA ARG A 208 1.31 -7.57 -40.16
C ARG A 208 1.00 -7.18 -38.71
N SER A 209 0.45 -6.00 -38.45
CA SER A 209 0.17 -5.53 -37.07
C SER A 209 -1.02 -6.23 -36.40
N LYS A 210 -1.94 -6.84 -37.17
CA LYS A 210 -3.08 -7.62 -36.62
C LYS A 210 -2.64 -8.86 -35.83
N GLN A 211 -1.42 -9.38 -36.01
CA GLN A 211 -0.93 -10.57 -35.32
C GLN A 211 -0.17 -10.28 -34.01
N SER A 212 0.33 -9.06 -33.76
CA SER A 212 1.13 -8.73 -32.56
C SER A 212 0.35 -8.09 -31.41
N LEU A 213 -0.78 -7.45 -31.69
CA LEU A 213 -1.47 -6.53 -30.76
C LEU A 213 -2.10 -7.17 -29.50
N ALA A 214 -2.30 -8.50 -29.49
CA ALA A 214 -2.92 -9.20 -28.36
C ALA A 214 -1.93 -9.54 -27.23
N LEU A 215 -0.62 -9.54 -27.51
CA LEU A 215 0.43 -9.89 -26.54
C LEU A 215 1.10 -8.66 -25.90
N GLU A 216 1.01 -7.49 -26.54
CA GLU A 216 1.83 -6.30 -26.24
C GLU A 216 1.17 -5.33 -25.24
N LYS A 217 -0.18 -5.29 -25.18
CA LYS A 217 -0.91 -4.38 -24.28
C LYS A 217 -0.69 -4.67 -22.79
N GLY A 218 -0.34 -5.91 -22.42
CA GLY A 218 0.04 -6.27 -21.05
C GLY A 218 1.48 -5.88 -20.69
N LYS A 219 2.38 -5.77 -21.69
CA LYS A 219 3.79 -5.40 -21.50
C LYS A 219 3.96 -3.89 -21.39
N LEU A 220 3.31 -3.13 -22.26
CA LEU A 220 3.41 -1.66 -22.27
C LEU A 220 2.88 -1.03 -20.97
N PHE A 221 1.81 -1.59 -20.39
CA PHE A 221 1.25 -1.11 -19.12
C PHE A 221 2.20 -1.39 -17.93
N LYS A 222 2.91 -2.52 -17.96
CA LYS A 222 3.90 -2.90 -16.95
C LYS A 222 5.18 -2.05 -17.05
N GLU A 223 5.71 -1.80 -18.25
CA GLU A 223 6.86 -0.91 -18.47
C GLU A 223 6.54 0.55 -18.13
N THR A 224 5.32 1.01 -18.39
CA THR A 224 4.87 2.36 -17.98
C THR A 224 4.73 2.47 -16.45
N LEU A 225 4.36 1.38 -15.76
CA LEU A 225 4.29 1.34 -14.29
C LEU A 225 5.67 1.23 -13.63
N GLU A 226 6.59 0.45 -14.21
CA GLU A 226 7.94 0.23 -13.69
C GLU A 226 8.84 1.47 -13.84
N ASN A 227 8.54 2.37 -14.78
CA ASN A 227 9.23 3.64 -14.95
C ASN A 227 8.65 4.80 -14.11
N LEU A 228 7.62 4.57 -13.27
CA LEU A 228 7.05 5.57 -12.36
C LEU A 228 7.77 5.56 -11.00
N THR A 229 9.08 5.81 -10.99
CA THR A 229 9.89 5.92 -9.76
C THR A 229 9.42 7.03 -8.81
N ASP A 230 8.54 7.94 -9.27
CA ASP A 230 7.97 9.03 -8.49
C ASP A 230 6.49 8.84 -8.09
N LEU A 231 5.94 7.62 -8.13
CA LEU A 231 4.55 7.36 -7.72
C LEU A 231 4.24 7.82 -6.28
N GLU A 232 5.28 7.83 -5.43
CA GLU A 232 5.26 8.43 -4.10
C GLU A 232 4.74 9.88 -4.11
N HIS A 233 5.16 10.67 -5.09
CA HIS A 233 4.77 12.07 -5.24
C HIS A 233 3.39 12.26 -5.85
N TYR A 234 2.72 11.22 -6.36
CA TYR A 234 1.40 11.36 -6.99
C TYR A 234 0.23 11.06 -6.04
N LEU A 235 0.40 10.18 -5.06
CA LEU A 235 -0.68 9.83 -4.12
C LEU A 235 -0.94 10.91 -3.05
N CYS A 236 0.00 11.84 -2.83
CA CYS A 236 -0.13 12.91 -1.82
C CYS A 236 -0.73 14.23 -2.38
N PRO A 237 -0.37 14.72 -3.59
CA PRO A 237 -0.94 15.93 -4.20
C PRO A 237 -2.23 15.70 -4.99
N ALA A 238 -2.59 14.45 -5.34
CA ALA A 238 -3.86 14.13 -6.01
C ALA A 238 -5.12 14.48 -5.19
N LEU A 239 -4.97 15.04 -3.98
CA LEU A 239 -6.07 15.52 -3.15
C LEU A 239 -6.11 17.06 -3.08
N THR A 240 -4.98 17.72 -3.26
CA THR A 240 -4.89 19.18 -3.36
C THR A 240 -5.21 19.68 -4.78
N PHE A 241 -4.95 18.87 -5.81
CA PHE A 241 -5.10 19.28 -7.22
C PHE A 241 -6.55 19.22 -7.76
N PHE A 242 -7.46 18.46 -7.13
CA PHE A 242 -8.80 18.19 -7.69
C PHE A 242 -9.89 19.21 -7.33
N LYS A 243 -9.54 20.31 -6.65
CA LYS A 243 -10.46 21.43 -6.41
C LYS A 243 -10.51 22.44 -7.58
N GLY A 244 -9.58 22.33 -8.54
CA GLY A 244 -9.51 23.16 -9.74
C GLY A 244 -10.06 22.43 -10.97
N SER A 245 -10.86 23.13 -11.76
CA SER A 245 -11.62 22.66 -12.90
C SER A 245 -10.86 21.83 -13.94
N GLY A 246 -11.43 20.66 -14.28
CA GLY A 246 -11.63 20.28 -15.68
C GLY A 246 -10.52 19.51 -16.40
N SER A 247 -10.80 18.23 -16.59
CA SER A 247 -10.39 17.35 -17.70
C SER A 247 -9.03 16.59 -17.62
N THR A 248 -9.18 15.29 -17.31
CA THR A 248 -8.67 14.14 -18.10
C THR A 248 -7.45 13.31 -17.69
N TRP A 249 -6.86 13.40 -16.49
CA TRP A 249 -5.69 12.56 -16.21
C TRP A 249 -5.82 11.38 -15.24
N CYS A 250 -6.95 11.21 -14.57
CA CYS A 250 -7.50 9.91 -14.21
C CYS A 250 -8.91 10.14 -13.69
N SER A 251 -9.90 9.43 -14.22
CA SER A 251 -11.19 9.35 -13.52
C SER A 251 -10.95 8.80 -12.12
N TRP A 252 -11.71 9.23 -11.11
CA TRP A 252 -11.65 8.63 -9.77
C TRP A 252 -11.74 7.10 -9.85
N THR A 253 -12.52 6.58 -10.78
CA THR A 253 -12.61 5.15 -11.08
C THR A 253 -11.27 4.50 -11.44
N GLN A 254 -10.40 5.17 -12.21
CA GLN A 254 -9.06 4.66 -12.55
C GLN A 254 -8.12 4.66 -11.34
N ILE A 255 -8.12 5.72 -10.54
CA ILE A 255 -7.29 5.77 -9.31
C ILE A 255 -7.73 4.69 -8.32
N ILE A 256 -9.05 4.49 -8.20
CA ILE A 256 -9.63 3.45 -7.37
C ILE A 256 -9.19 2.08 -7.88
N ARG A 257 -9.36 1.79 -9.17
CA ARG A 257 -8.90 0.52 -9.78
C ARG A 257 -7.41 0.28 -9.57
N LEU A 258 -6.58 1.29 -9.81
CA LEU A 258 -5.13 1.19 -9.64
C LEU A 258 -4.78 0.87 -8.18
N THR A 259 -5.30 1.64 -7.23
CA THR A 259 -5.01 1.42 -5.79
C THR A 259 -5.59 0.09 -5.31
N SER A 260 -6.72 -0.38 -5.84
CA SER A 260 -7.25 -1.72 -5.59
C SER A 260 -6.31 -2.80 -6.10
N SER A 261 -5.79 -2.69 -7.33
CA SER A 261 -4.81 -3.63 -7.90
C SER A 261 -3.48 -3.64 -7.15
N ILE A 262 -3.03 -2.48 -6.67
CA ILE A 262 -1.84 -2.36 -5.80
C ILE A 262 -2.04 -3.15 -4.50
N ILE A 263 -3.18 -2.95 -3.82
CA ILE A 263 -3.50 -3.64 -2.57
C ILE A 263 -3.69 -5.13 -2.81
N ALA A 264 -4.30 -5.51 -3.93
CA ALA A 264 -4.49 -6.91 -4.32
C ALA A 264 -3.18 -7.65 -4.61
N GLY A 265 -2.06 -6.94 -4.73
CA GLY A 265 -0.76 -7.52 -5.05
C GLY A 265 -0.64 -7.98 -6.51
N GLU A 266 -1.46 -7.42 -7.41
CA GLU A 266 -1.32 -7.67 -8.86
C GLU A 266 0.01 -7.17 -9.40
N PHE A 267 0.59 -6.17 -8.72
CA PHE A 267 1.88 -5.58 -9.01
C PHE A 267 2.76 -5.63 -7.76
N ASN A 268 4.04 -5.97 -7.93
CA ASN A 268 5.00 -6.01 -6.84
C ASN A 268 5.55 -4.60 -6.59
N PHE A 269 5.01 -3.92 -5.59
CA PHE A 269 5.39 -2.56 -5.23
C PHE A 269 6.09 -2.52 -3.88
N ASP A 270 6.85 -1.46 -3.64
CA ASP A 270 7.44 -1.21 -2.33
C ASP A 270 6.36 -0.99 -1.27
N LYS A 271 6.71 -1.37 -0.03
CA LYS A 271 5.86 -1.23 1.16
C LYS A 271 5.22 0.16 1.26
N ILE A 272 5.98 1.22 0.98
CA ILE A 272 5.52 2.61 1.09
C ILE A 272 4.35 2.88 0.13
N VAL A 273 4.43 2.38 -1.11
CA VAL A 273 3.39 2.58 -2.14
C VAL A 273 2.11 1.86 -1.74
N ILE A 274 2.23 0.62 -1.25
CA ILE A 274 1.08 -0.17 -0.80
C ILE A 274 0.41 0.47 0.41
N ASP A 275 1.20 0.96 1.38
CA ASP A 275 0.70 1.65 2.56
C ASP A 275 -0.05 2.95 2.19
N ARG A 276 0.48 3.71 1.21
CA ARG A 276 -0.19 4.91 0.68
C ARG A 276 -1.46 4.56 -0.09
N ALA A 277 -1.46 3.51 -0.90
CA ALA A 277 -2.66 3.04 -1.61
C ALA A 277 -3.75 2.60 -0.64
N LEU A 278 -3.38 1.85 0.41
CA LEU A 278 -4.29 1.43 1.48
C LEU A 278 -4.83 2.63 2.26
N THR A 279 -3.96 3.55 2.68
CA THR A 279 -4.34 4.79 3.34
C THR A 279 -5.28 5.62 2.47
N PHE A 280 -5.02 5.69 1.17
CA PHE A 280 -5.88 6.41 0.24
C PHE A 280 -7.29 5.81 0.19
N GLN A 281 -7.39 4.48 0.02
CA GLN A 281 -8.65 3.76 -0.02
C GLN A 281 -9.42 3.87 1.30
N LEU A 282 -8.74 3.83 2.44
CA LEU A 282 -9.37 3.96 3.75
C LEU A 282 -9.81 5.39 4.07
N LYS A 283 -8.98 6.38 3.74
CA LYS A 283 -9.20 7.77 4.15
C LYS A 283 -10.09 8.54 3.20
N TYR A 284 -10.03 8.30 1.88
CA TYR A 284 -10.71 9.16 0.91
C TYR A 284 -11.91 8.48 0.25
N LEU A 285 -11.87 7.16 0.04
CA LEU A 285 -12.95 6.45 -0.63
C LEU A 285 -14.31 6.56 0.09
N PRO A 286 -14.39 6.46 1.44
CA PRO A 286 -15.67 6.57 2.14
C PRO A 286 -16.37 7.92 1.92
N PHE A 287 -15.61 8.99 1.68
CA PHE A 287 -16.18 10.32 1.42
C PHE A 287 -16.67 10.50 -0.01
N VAL A 288 -16.07 9.81 -0.97
CA VAL A 288 -16.40 9.93 -2.40
C VAL A 288 -17.54 8.98 -2.79
N TYR A 289 -17.62 7.82 -2.14
CA TYR A 289 -18.65 6.82 -2.40
C TYR A 289 -19.38 6.44 -1.12
N GLU A 290 -20.58 6.99 -0.91
CA GLU A 290 -21.52 6.67 0.19
C GLU A 290 -21.88 5.17 0.32
N ARG A 291 -21.50 4.34 -0.67
CA ARG A 291 -21.71 2.88 -0.68
C ARG A 291 -20.41 2.07 -0.76
N ALA A 292 -19.27 2.64 -0.36
CA ALA A 292 -17.95 2.02 -0.45
C ALA A 292 -17.81 0.72 0.38
N ARG A 293 -18.39 -0.38 -0.10
CA ARG A 293 -18.06 -1.77 0.24
C ARG A 293 -16.80 -2.25 -0.50
N ASN A 294 -16.01 -1.35 -1.08
CA ASN A 294 -14.99 -1.74 -2.05
C ASN A 294 -13.75 -2.37 -1.42
N LEU A 295 -13.27 -1.84 -0.29
CA LEU A 295 -12.02 -2.36 0.28
C LEU A 295 -12.19 -3.73 0.93
N GLU A 296 -13.31 -3.96 1.59
CA GLU A 296 -13.65 -5.28 2.15
C GLU A 296 -13.72 -6.37 1.08
N ASN A 297 -14.28 -6.06 -0.09
CA ASN A 297 -14.36 -6.99 -1.23
C ASN A 297 -13.00 -7.29 -1.86
N ILE A 298 -12.05 -6.36 -1.77
CA ILE A 298 -10.69 -6.53 -2.28
C ILE A 298 -9.85 -7.36 -1.31
N ILE A 299 -10.07 -7.21 0.00
CA ILE A 299 -9.33 -7.96 1.02
C ILE A 299 -9.83 -9.40 1.04
N ASP A 300 -9.14 -10.25 0.31
CA ASP A 300 -9.25 -11.71 0.40
C ASP A 300 -8.05 -12.31 1.19
N TRP A 301 -8.02 -13.64 1.30
CA TRP A 301 -6.95 -14.34 2.00
C TRP A 301 -5.56 -14.12 1.38
N LYS A 302 -5.49 -14.05 0.04
CA LYS A 302 -4.23 -13.84 -0.69
C LYS A 302 -3.71 -12.42 -0.48
N VAL A 303 -4.61 -11.44 -0.44
CA VAL A 303 -4.28 -10.05 -0.14
C VAL A 303 -3.72 -9.91 1.28
N LEU A 304 -4.35 -10.53 2.28
CA LEU A 304 -3.82 -10.50 3.66
C LEU A 304 -2.41 -11.12 3.75
N LEU A 305 -2.18 -12.24 3.07
CA LEU A 305 -0.86 -12.85 2.97
C LEU A 305 0.16 -11.94 2.29
N TYR A 306 -0.22 -11.31 1.18
CA TYR A 306 0.61 -10.36 0.46
C TYR A 306 1.00 -9.18 1.36
N LEU A 307 0.03 -8.52 1.99
CA LEU A 307 0.26 -7.39 2.89
C LEU A 307 1.17 -7.78 4.07
N GLN A 308 0.95 -8.96 4.68
CA GLN A 308 1.80 -9.47 5.76
C GLN A 308 3.24 -9.72 5.29
N ARG A 309 3.44 -10.29 4.09
CA ARG A 309 4.78 -10.56 3.52
C ARG A 309 5.55 -9.29 3.19
N VAL A 310 4.87 -8.25 2.73
CA VAL A 310 5.48 -6.93 2.48
C VAL A 310 5.69 -6.16 3.80
N GLY A 311 5.21 -6.68 4.93
CA GLY A 311 5.40 -6.08 6.24
C GLY A 311 4.48 -4.88 6.51
N ILE A 312 3.33 -4.81 5.85
CA ILE A 312 2.25 -3.87 6.14
C ILE A 312 1.51 -4.34 7.39
N SER A 313 1.15 -3.43 8.29
CA SER A 313 0.31 -3.81 9.43
C SER A 313 -1.09 -4.18 8.96
N LEU A 314 -1.56 -5.35 9.39
CA LEU A 314 -2.91 -5.83 9.10
C LEU A 314 -3.98 -5.27 10.05
N ASP A 315 -3.60 -4.52 11.09
CA ASP A 315 -4.55 -4.03 12.09
C ASP A 315 -5.64 -3.17 11.45
N VAL A 316 -5.24 -2.26 10.55
CA VAL A 316 -6.19 -1.37 9.86
C VAL A 316 -7.03 -2.11 8.82
N PRO A 317 -6.46 -2.91 7.87
CA PRO A 317 -7.24 -3.74 6.96
C PRO A 317 -8.23 -4.68 7.66
N ILE A 318 -7.86 -5.28 8.79
CA ILE A 318 -8.74 -6.21 9.51
C ILE A 318 -9.85 -5.44 10.24
N SER A 319 -9.54 -4.27 10.80
CA SER A 319 -10.53 -3.47 11.53
C SER A 319 -11.75 -3.06 10.70
N ILE A 320 -11.58 -2.93 9.37
CA ILE A 320 -12.66 -2.55 8.45
C ILE A 320 -13.51 -3.73 7.97
N LEU A 321 -13.06 -4.98 8.15
CA LEU A 321 -13.81 -6.15 7.70
C LEU A 321 -15.09 -6.33 8.54
N SER A 322 -16.18 -6.77 7.92
CA SER A 322 -17.36 -7.23 8.62
C SER A 322 -17.10 -8.55 9.35
N THR A 323 -17.95 -8.87 10.31
CA THR A 323 -17.87 -10.16 11.02
C THR A 323 -18.05 -11.33 10.05
N GLU A 324 -18.94 -11.18 9.07
CA GLU A 324 -19.23 -12.14 8.02
C GLU A 324 -18.00 -12.40 7.14
N ARG A 325 -17.32 -11.33 6.71
CA ARG A 325 -16.10 -11.45 5.90
C ARG A 325 -14.95 -12.08 6.67
N VAL A 326 -14.78 -11.75 7.95
CA VAL A 326 -13.78 -12.41 8.81
C VAL A 326 -14.05 -13.91 8.91
N LEU A 327 -15.31 -14.33 9.10
CA LEU A 327 -15.66 -15.75 9.12
C LEU A 327 -15.38 -16.45 7.78
N GLU A 328 -15.70 -15.80 6.66
CA GLU A 328 -15.40 -16.31 5.32
C GLU A 328 -13.89 -16.53 5.15
N LEU A 329 -13.08 -15.55 5.53
CA LEU A 329 -11.61 -15.65 5.47
C LEU A 329 -11.08 -16.77 6.36
N LEU A 330 -11.59 -16.89 7.60
CA LEU A 330 -11.23 -17.99 8.50
C LEU A 330 -11.64 -19.37 7.92
N ALA A 331 -12.77 -19.46 7.21
CA ALA A 331 -13.20 -20.68 6.55
C ALA A 331 -12.35 -21.04 5.32
N THR A 332 -11.74 -20.05 4.64
CA THR A 332 -10.82 -20.30 3.52
C THR A 332 -9.44 -20.81 3.98
N CYS A 333 -8.98 -20.42 5.16
CA CYS A 333 -7.64 -20.81 5.66
C CYS A 333 -7.43 -22.34 5.71
N PRO A 334 -8.36 -23.16 6.21
CA PRO A 334 -8.27 -24.62 6.15
C PRO A 334 -8.28 -25.23 4.76
N SER A 335 -8.51 -24.49 3.67
CA SER A 335 -8.50 -25.08 2.32
C SER A 335 -7.09 -25.13 1.71
N GLU A 336 -6.15 -24.35 2.26
CA GLU A 336 -4.75 -24.32 1.82
C GLU A 336 -4.07 -25.67 2.06
N LEU A 337 -3.19 -26.11 1.14
CA LEU A 337 -2.51 -27.42 1.23
C LEU A 337 -1.65 -27.55 2.50
N GLU A 338 -0.98 -26.48 2.89
CA GLU A 338 -0.08 -26.44 4.05
C GLU A 338 -0.25 -25.11 4.81
N ILE A 339 -0.58 -25.21 6.09
CA ILE A 339 -0.71 -24.03 6.94
C ILE A 339 0.68 -23.59 7.40
N LYS A 340 1.08 -22.38 7.01
CA LYS A 340 2.38 -21.79 7.38
C LYS A 340 2.25 -20.89 8.61
N ASN A 341 3.38 -20.60 9.27
CA ASN A 341 3.40 -19.67 10.42
C ASN A 341 2.81 -18.29 10.07
N GLU A 342 3.09 -17.77 8.87
CA GLU A 342 2.51 -16.50 8.40
C GLU A 342 0.97 -16.52 8.37
N MET A 343 0.37 -17.65 7.99
CA MET A 343 -1.09 -17.81 7.97
C MET A 343 -1.65 -17.77 9.39
N LEU A 344 -1.02 -18.46 10.34
CA LEU A 344 -1.45 -18.45 11.75
C LEU A 344 -1.31 -17.07 12.40
N SER A 345 -0.30 -16.29 12.00
CA SER A 345 -0.17 -14.90 12.42
C SER A 345 -1.37 -14.05 11.96
N ILE A 346 -1.84 -14.27 10.72
CA ILE A 346 -3.05 -13.61 10.19
C ILE A 346 -4.30 -14.09 10.93
N VAL A 347 -4.46 -15.40 11.14
CA VAL A 347 -5.58 -15.97 11.91
C VAL A 347 -5.63 -15.32 13.29
N ALA A 348 -4.50 -15.24 14.00
CA ALA A 348 -4.44 -14.63 15.33
C ALA A 348 -4.91 -13.17 15.35
N LYS A 349 -4.65 -12.39 14.29
CA LYS A 349 -5.14 -11.01 14.14
C LYS A 349 -6.61 -10.91 13.73
N LEU A 350 -7.11 -11.89 12.96
CA LEU A 350 -8.51 -11.97 12.54
C LEU A 350 -9.44 -12.33 13.70
N ILE A 351 -8.95 -13.13 14.66
CA ILE A 351 -9.68 -13.35 15.90
C ILE A 351 -9.76 -12.00 16.61
N SER A 352 -10.98 -11.49 16.77
CA SER A 352 -11.26 -10.22 17.44
C SER A 352 -12.51 -10.34 18.30
N PRO A 353 -12.72 -9.42 19.29
CA PRO A 353 -13.93 -9.43 20.12
C PRO A 353 -15.25 -9.36 19.33
N ARG A 354 -15.20 -8.90 18.07
CA ARG A 354 -16.36 -8.81 17.18
C ARG A 354 -16.92 -10.17 16.76
N LEU A 355 -16.14 -11.24 16.85
CA LEU A 355 -16.57 -12.61 16.55
C LEU A 355 -17.46 -13.22 17.63
N LYS A 356 -17.70 -12.50 18.73
CA LYS A 356 -18.54 -12.89 19.85
C LYS A 356 -19.93 -13.38 19.45
N SER A 357 -20.61 -12.65 18.56
CA SER A 357 -21.97 -12.99 18.12
C SER A 357 -22.05 -14.26 17.28
N VAL A 358 -20.90 -14.74 16.78
CA VAL A 358 -20.77 -15.87 15.85
C VAL A 358 -19.76 -16.90 16.34
N ALA A 359 -19.58 -16.98 17.66
CA ALA A 359 -18.52 -17.76 18.30
C ALA A 359 -18.55 -19.25 17.92
N THR A 360 -19.74 -19.85 17.81
CA THR A 360 -19.90 -21.27 17.41
C THR A 360 -19.36 -21.53 16.00
N THR A 361 -19.68 -20.67 15.03
CA THR A 361 -19.18 -20.82 13.65
C THR A 361 -17.68 -20.57 13.57
N CYS A 362 -17.20 -19.55 14.29
CA CYS A 362 -15.77 -19.27 14.40
C CYS A 362 -14.99 -20.46 14.98
N LEU A 363 -15.55 -21.12 15.99
CA LEU A 363 -14.97 -22.30 16.63
C LEU A 363 -14.74 -23.45 15.66
N VAL A 364 -15.72 -23.74 14.79
CA VAL A 364 -15.62 -24.79 13.78
C VAL A 364 -14.45 -24.50 12.84
N SER A 365 -14.31 -23.26 12.38
CA SER A 365 -13.19 -22.85 11.54
C SER A 365 -11.86 -22.96 12.29
N LEU A 366 -11.77 -22.47 13.53
CA LEU A 366 -10.55 -22.54 14.34
C LEU A 366 -10.12 -23.98 14.65
N ALA A 367 -11.05 -24.88 14.98
CA ALA A 367 -10.76 -26.28 15.20
C ALA A 367 -10.14 -26.94 13.96
N SER A 368 -10.72 -26.66 12.79
CA SER A 368 -10.20 -27.14 11.49
C SER A 368 -8.80 -26.59 11.19
N ILE A 369 -8.56 -25.28 11.43
CA ILE A 369 -7.24 -24.67 11.28
C ILE A 369 -6.24 -25.35 12.21
N PHE A 370 -6.59 -25.56 13.48
CA PHE A 370 -5.68 -26.10 14.49
C PHE A 370 -5.34 -27.58 14.25
N GLU A 371 -6.29 -28.39 13.81
CA GLU A 371 -6.04 -29.78 13.43
C GLU A 371 -5.00 -29.87 12.32
N ARG A 372 -5.13 -29.01 11.29
CA ARG A 372 -4.19 -28.94 10.16
C ARG A 372 -2.85 -28.28 10.50
N ALA A 373 -2.81 -27.40 11.50
CA ALA A 373 -1.63 -26.64 11.90
C ALA A 373 -0.83 -27.30 13.06
N LYS A 374 -1.07 -28.58 13.36
CA LYS A 374 -0.49 -29.27 14.53
C LYS A 374 1.04 -29.18 14.64
N ASN A 375 1.76 -28.99 13.53
CA ASN A 375 3.23 -28.91 13.54
C ASN A 375 3.78 -27.47 13.55
N CYS A 376 2.91 -26.46 13.49
CA CYS A 376 3.31 -25.06 13.38
C CYS A 376 3.63 -24.48 14.76
N ILE A 377 4.74 -23.73 14.84
CA ILE A 377 5.21 -23.13 16.11
C ILE A 377 4.25 -22.06 16.61
N GLU A 378 3.63 -21.32 15.69
CA GLU A 378 2.75 -20.20 16.04
C GLU A 378 1.34 -20.61 16.47
N ILE A 379 1.00 -21.91 16.41
CA ILE A 379 -0.34 -22.38 16.80
C ILE A 379 -0.66 -22.04 18.25
N LEU A 380 0.34 -22.08 19.14
CA LEU A 380 0.18 -21.71 20.55
C LEU A 380 -0.08 -20.21 20.73
N SER A 381 0.50 -19.36 19.89
CA SER A 381 0.22 -17.92 19.92
C SER A 381 -1.21 -17.66 19.45
N CYS A 382 -1.64 -18.34 18.39
CA CYS A 382 -3.01 -18.23 17.89
C CYS A 382 -4.04 -18.74 18.91
N ALA A 383 -3.77 -19.88 19.57
CA ALA A 383 -4.59 -20.41 20.65
C ALA A 383 -4.65 -19.45 21.85
N ALA A 384 -3.53 -18.82 22.22
CA ALA A 384 -3.51 -17.83 23.29
C ALA A 384 -4.39 -16.61 22.96
N SER A 385 -4.31 -16.09 21.72
CA SER A 385 -5.15 -14.99 21.23
C SER A 385 -6.64 -15.37 21.24
N ALA A 386 -6.98 -16.60 20.84
CA ALA A 386 -8.36 -17.11 20.92
C ALA A 386 -8.91 -17.07 22.35
N LEU A 387 -8.08 -17.39 23.35
CA LEU A 387 -8.46 -17.33 24.76
C LEU A 387 -8.56 -15.90 25.30
N GLU A 388 -7.61 -15.04 24.95
CA GLU A 388 -7.52 -13.67 25.46
C GLU A 388 -8.76 -12.84 25.10
N ILE A 389 -9.28 -13.03 23.88
CA ILE A 389 -10.43 -12.29 23.36
C ILE A 389 -11.74 -12.67 24.07
N ASN A 390 -11.91 -13.95 24.39
CA ASN A 390 -13.06 -14.37 25.19
C ASN A 390 -13.02 -13.74 26.58
N PHE A 391 -11.82 -13.68 27.18
CA PHE A 391 -11.65 -13.26 28.57
C PHE A 391 -11.82 -11.75 28.80
N ASN A 392 -11.18 -10.91 27.97
CA ASN A 392 -11.19 -9.46 28.18
C ASN A 392 -12.56 -8.81 28.03
N SER A 393 -13.54 -9.53 27.46
CA SER A 393 -14.85 -8.93 27.21
C SER A 393 -15.74 -8.83 28.46
N GLN A 394 -15.43 -9.47 29.61
CA GLN A 394 -16.24 -9.51 30.87
C GLN A 394 -17.76 -9.81 30.70
N LEU A 395 -18.23 -10.04 29.46
CA LEU A 395 -19.62 -10.01 29.03
C LEU A 395 -20.11 -11.40 28.61
N PHE A 396 -19.29 -12.44 28.76
CA PHE A 396 -19.71 -13.81 28.48
C PHE A 396 -19.84 -14.58 29.78
N GLY A 397 -21.06 -15.05 30.04
CA GLY A 397 -21.33 -16.00 31.10
C GLY A 397 -20.93 -17.38 30.65
N HIS A 398 -19.67 -17.77 30.87
CA HIS A 398 -19.14 -19.15 30.85
C HIS A 398 -19.91 -20.12 29.96
N THR A 399 -20.02 -19.77 28.68
CA THR A 399 -20.83 -20.52 27.73
C THR A 399 -20.14 -21.85 27.42
N ASP A 400 -20.90 -22.87 27.03
CA ASP A 400 -20.29 -24.16 26.64
C ASP A 400 -19.32 -23.98 25.46
N VAL A 401 -19.58 -23.02 24.57
CA VAL A 401 -18.69 -22.59 23.48
C VAL A 401 -17.31 -22.14 24.02
N GLU A 402 -17.26 -21.33 25.07
CA GLU A 402 -15.98 -20.89 25.64
C GLU A 402 -15.23 -22.05 26.31
N ARG A 403 -15.96 -22.98 26.95
CA ARG A 403 -15.36 -24.21 27.48
C ARG A 403 -14.72 -25.01 26.36
N ASP A 404 -15.38 -25.15 25.23
CA ASP A 404 -14.85 -25.89 24.07
C ASP A 404 -13.61 -25.21 23.48
N ILE A 405 -13.57 -23.87 23.40
CA ILE A 405 -12.35 -23.12 23.01
C ILE A 405 -11.20 -23.41 23.97
N VAL A 406 -11.47 -23.40 25.28
CA VAL A 406 -10.45 -23.67 26.31
C VAL A 406 -9.93 -25.10 26.21
N VAL A 407 -10.82 -26.08 26.08
CA VAL A 407 -10.45 -27.49 25.91
C VAL A 407 -9.64 -27.68 24.63
N LEU A 408 -10.03 -27.06 23.52
CA LEU A 408 -9.30 -27.09 22.25
C LEU A 408 -7.88 -26.51 22.39
N CYS A 409 -7.76 -25.32 22.99
CA CYS A 409 -6.45 -24.67 23.20
C CYS A 409 -5.54 -25.48 24.13
N LEU A 410 -6.11 -26.08 25.19
CA LEU A 410 -5.40 -26.98 26.09
C LEU A 410 -5.02 -28.31 25.41
N GLY A 411 -5.86 -28.83 24.52
CA GLY A 411 -5.56 -29.99 23.67
C GLY A 411 -4.35 -29.72 22.75
N ILE A 412 -4.32 -28.55 22.12
CA ILE A 412 -3.19 -28.13 21.27
C ILE A 412 -1.93 -28.02 22.10
N ALA A 413 -1.98 -27.25 23.19
CA ALA A 413 -0.92 -27.13 24.19
C ALA A 413 -0.38 -28.51 24.57
N SER A 414 -1.27 -29.44 24.92
CA SER A 414 -0.85 -30.76 25.38
C SER A 414 -0.24 -31.67 24.31
N SER A 415 -0.54 -31.40 23.05
CA SER A 415 0.01 -32.15 21.91
C SER A 415 1.34 -31.60 21.38
N GLN A 416 1.76 -30.40 21.79
CA GLN A 416 3.00 -29.79 21.30
C GLN A 416 4.23 -30.34 22.04
N PRO A 417 5.23 -30.89 21.34
CA PRO A 417 6.48 -31.31 21.96
C PRO A 417 7.27 -30.08 22.46
N LEU A 418 7.55 -30.06 23.75
CA LEU A 418 8.44 -29.10 24.41
C LEU A 418 9.89 -29.56 24.21
N ASN A 419 10.41 -29.40 23.00
CA ASN A 419 11.83 -29.60 22.73
C ASN A 419 12.60 -28.32 23.10
N ASP A 420 13.75 -28.50 23.76
CA ASP A 420 14.53 -27.51 24.51
C ASP A 420 14.97 -26.25 23.74
N ALA A 421 14.87 -26.24 22.41
CA ALA A 421 15.52 -25.23 21.57
C ALA A 421 14.66 -24.00 21.24
N VAL A 422 13.38 -23.93 21.61
CA VAL A 422 12.49 -22.85 21.12
C VAL A 422 11.77 -22.15 22.27
N TYR A 423 12.44 -21.15 22.87
CA TYR A 423 11.90 -20.26 23.92
C TYR A 423 10.48 -19.73 23.59
N ASN A 424 10.21 -19.44 22.32
CA ASN A 424 8.91 -18.95 21.86
C ASN A 424 7.77 -19.97 22.09
N ARG A 425 8.04 -21.29 22.01
CA ARG A 425 7.04 -22.32 22.30
C ARG A 425 6.67 -22.34 23.78
N ILE A 426 7.67 -22.26 24.66
CA ILE A 426 7.45 -22.21 26.12
C ILE A 426 6.62 -20.97 26.47
N ARG A 427 6.97 -19.80 25.89
CA ARG A 427 6.21 -18.57 26.11
C ARG A 427 4.77 -18.65 25.60
N GLY A 428 4.56 -19.24 24.42
CA GLY A 428 3.22 -19.48 23.87
C GLY A 428 2.40 -20.40 24.76
N MET A 429 2.98 -21.53 25.18
CA MET A 429 2.38 -22.47 26.12
C MET A 429 1.99 -21.80 27.43
N GLN A 430 2.91 -21.03 28.02
CA GLN A 430 2.68 -20.29 29.25
C GLN A 430 1.50 -19.32 29.11
N LYS A 431 1.42 -18.59 27.99
CA LYS A 431 0.28 -17.69 27.71
C LYS A 431 -1.04 -18.45 27.59
N VAL A 432 -1.07 -19.57 26.87
CA VAL A 432 -2.29 -20.42 26.77
C VAL A 432 -2.75 -20.86 28.15
N ILE A 433 -1.83 -21.35 28.99
CA ILE A 433 -2.15 -21.81 30.34
C ILE A 433 -2.61 -20.66 31.23
N GLN A 434 -1.92 -19.52 31.20
CA GLN A 434 -2.31 -18.34 31.98
C GLN A 434 -3.73 -17.89 31.60
N ASN A 435 -4.05 -17.83 30.31
CA ASN A 435 -5.37 -17.44 29.84
C ASN A 435 -6.44 -18.50 30.21
N ALA A 436 -6.11 -19.80 30.15
CA ALA A 436 -6.99 -20.87 30.59
C ALA A 436 -7.23 -20.87 32.12
N MET A 437 -6.20 -20.56 32.91
CA MET A 437 -6.31 -20.41 34.37
C MET A 437 -7.18 -19.22 34.74
N LEU A 438 -7.01 -18.09 34.05
CA LEU A 438 -7.85 -16.92 34.21
C LEU A 438 -9.32 -17.28 33.92
N TYR A 439 -9.59 -17.95 32.80
CA TYR A 439 -10.94 -18.45 32.50
C TYR A 439 -11.51 -19.35 33.61
N ALA A 440 -10.74 -20.34 34.07
CA ALA A 440 -11.16 -21.27 35.12
C ALA A 440 -11.42 -20.56 36.46
N HIS A 441 -10.63 -19.54 36.81
CA HIS A 441 -10.83 -18.75 38.02
C HIS A 441 -12.19 -18.05 38.02
N HIS A 442 -12.57 -17.46 36.89
CA HIS A 442 -13.89 -16.83 36.75
C HIS A 442 -15.02 -17.87 36.76
N ALA A 443 -14.82 -19.04 36.13
CA ALA A 443 -15.82 -20.11 36.05
C ALA A 443 -16.06 -20.83 37.40
N SER A 444 -15.13 -20.71 38.36
CA SER A 444 -15.12 -21.43 39.62
C SER A 444 -16.24 -21.09 40.60
N LYS A 445 -17.11 -20.12 40.29
CA LYS A 445 -18.34 -19.90 41.06
C LYS A 445 -19.38 -21.01 40.86
N GLU A 446 -19.31 -21.83 39.81
CA GLU A 446 -20.30 -22.91 39.58
C GLU A 446 -19.76 -24.29 39.13
N LYS A 447 -18.54 -24.46 38.58
CA LYS A 447 -18.08 -25.80 38.10
C LYS A 447 -16.58 -26.08 38.34
N SER A 448 -16.27 -27.16 39.07
CA SER A 448 -14.90 -27.52 39.51
C SER A 448 -14.03 -28.26 38.48
N GLU A 449 -14.63 -28.89 37.47
CA GLU A 449 -13.94 -29.86 36.59
C GLU A 449 -12.94 -29.21 35.61
N ALA A 450 -13.25 -28.05 35.03
CA ALA A 450 -12.34 -27.33 34.14
C ALA A 450 -11.05 -26.89 34.85
N MET A 451 -11.16 -26.54 36.14
CA MET A 451 -10.03 -26.17 36.98
C MET A 451 -9.09 -27.36 37.20
N TRP A 452 -9.62 -28.57 37.36
CA TRP A 452 -8.82 -29.79 37.50
C TRP A 452 -8.06 -30.15 36.23
N LEU A 453 -8.68 -30.00 35.06
CA LEU A 453 -8.01 -30.24 33.77
C LEU A 453 -6.86 -29.26 33.54
N VAL A 454 -7.08 -27.97 33.82
CA VAL A 454 -6.03 -26.94 33.74
C VAL A 454 -4.87 -27.26 34.70
N ILE A 455 -5.17 -27.63 35.94
CA ILE A 455 -4.15 -28.01 36.94
C ILE A 455 -3.37 -29.25 36.49
N ALA A 456 -4.04 -30.27 35.95
CA ALA A 456 -3.39 -31.49 35.48
C ALA A 456 -2.44 -31.21 34.30
N ILE A 457 -2.90 -30.48 33.28
CA ILE A 457 -2.09 -30.14 32.10
C ILE A 457 -0.90 -29.26 32.50
N THR A 458 -1.13 -28.24 33.35
CA THR A 458 -0.06 -27.34 33.81
C THR A 458 1.02 -28.10 34.59
N ASN A 459 0.61 -28.98 35.51
CA ASN A 459 1.55 -29.71 36.35
C ASN A 459 2.33 -30.78 35.59
N VAL A 460 1.65 -31.57 34.75
CA VAL A 460 2.28 -32.72 34.07
C VAL A 460 3.13 -32.26 32.88
N GLN A 461 2.64 -31.33 32.07
CA GLN A 461 3.25 -31.04 30.78
C GLN A 461 4.06 -29.76 30.73
N VAL A 462 3.89 -28.83 31.66
CA VAL A 462 4.70 -27.59 31.66
C VAL A 462 5.67 -27.57 32.82
N VAL A 463 5.17 -27.79 34.03
CA VAL A 463 6.02 -27.82 35.23
C VAL A 463 6.99 -29.00 35.16
N GLY A 464 6.55 -30.18 34.72
CA GLY A 464 7.40 -31.37 34.53
C GLY A 464 8.62 -31.11 33.64
N PRO A 465 8.46 -30.74 32.36
CA PRO A 465 9.59 -30.49 31.46
C PRO A 465 10.48 -29.31 31.87
N ILE A 466 9.90 -28.21 32.39
CA ILE A 466 10.69 -27.07 32.89
C ILE A 466 11.57 -27.51 34.07
N LEU A 467 11.00 -28.25 35.03
CA LEU A 467 11.77 -28.78 36.15
C LEU A 467 12.83 -29.78 35.68
N SER A 468 12.49 -30.67 34.76
CA SER A 468 13.42 -31.61 34.15
C SER A 468 14.61 -30.88 33.51
N GLN A 469 14.36 -29.77 32.82
CA GLN A 469 15.42 -28.95 32.23
C GLN A 469 16.26 -28.21 33.25
N ILE A 470 15.65 -27.61 34.27
CA ILE A 470 16.39 -26.99 35.38
C ILE A 470 17.26 -28.03 36.09
N ILE A 471 16.75 -29.24 36.28
CA ILE A 471 17.48 -30.37 36.85
C ILE A 471 18.66 -30.76 35.96
N LYS A 472 18.42 -30.97 34.66
CA LYS A 472 19.43 -31.38 33.67
C LYS A 472 20.55 -30.35 33.51
N HIS A 473 20.22 -29.05 33.47
CA HIS A 473 21.20 -27.98 33.30
C HIS A 473 21.95 -27.60 34.59
N SER A 474 21.32 -27.73 35.76
CA SER A 474 21.95 -27.33 37.02
C SER A 474 22.96 -28.36 37.55
N GLY A 475 22.92 -29.60 37.07
CA GLY A 475 23.71 -30.71 37.63
C GLY A 475 23.40 -31.00 39.10
N LYS A 476 22.35 -30.38 39.66
CA LYS A 476 21.98 -30.40 41.08
C LYS A 476 20.59 -30.98 41.24
N THR A 477 20.45 -32.24 40.83
CA THR A 477 19.21 -33.02 40.93
C THR A 477 18.66 -33.00 42.35
N GLU A 478 19.51 -33.20 43.36
CA GLU A 478 19.12 -33.19 44.77
C GLU A 478 18.58 -31.84 45.25
N LEU A 479 19.21 -30.72 44.88
CA LEU A 479 18.76 -29.39 45.30
C LEU A 479 17.39 -29.03 44.69
N THR A 480 17.14 -29.50 43.48
CA THR A 480 15.90 -29.19 42.76
C THR A 480 14.75 -30.06 43.27
N VAL A 481 15.00 -31.35 43.54
CA VAL A 481 14.07 -32.25 44.24
C VAL A 481 13.78 -31.73 45.65
N TRP A 482 14.79 -31.24 46.37
CA TRP A 482 14.62 -30.63 47.68
C TRP A 482 13.78 -29.34 47.62
N LYS A 483 14.03 -28.43 46.67
CA LYS A 483 13.19 -27.23 46.50
C LYS A 483 11.74 -27.55 46.09
N LEU A 484 11.52 -28.59 45.28
CA LEU A 484 10.18 -29.11 44.99
C LEU A 484 9.50 -29.65 46.24
N SER A 485 10.26 -30.30 47.13
CA SER A 485 9.75 -30.82 48.40
C SER A 485 9.38 -29.73 49.42
N THR A 486 9.87 -28.50 49.23
CA THR A 486 9.53 -27.32 50.05
C THR A 486 8.28 -26.56 49.59
N ILE A 487 7.69 -26.91 48.44
CA ILE A 487 6.35 -26.41 48.04
C ILE A 487 5.30 -27.09 48.93
N SER A 488 4.36 -26.32 49.49
CA SER A 488 3.47 -26.76 50.58
C SER A 488 2.86 -28.17 50.39
N ASP A 489 2.73 -28.94 51.48
CA ASP A 489 2.35 -30.36 51.46
C ASP A 489 1.06 -30.66 50.67
N LYS A 490 0.13 -29.70 50.58
CA LYS A 490 -1.12 -29.82 49.83
C LYS A 490 -0.90 -29.84 48.30
N HIS A 491 0.14 -29.17 47.82
CA HIS A 491 0.59 -29.21 46.43
C HIS A 491 1.58 -30.35 46.17
N ARG A 492 2.36 -30.76 47.18
CA ARG A 492 3.31 -31.87 47.11
C ARG A 492 2.63 -33.18 46.74
N CYS A 493 1.66 -33.69 47.52
CA CYS A 493 0.98 -34.96 47.22
C CYS A 493 0.29 -34.99 45.84
N ARG A 494 -0.13 -33.83 45.32
CA ARG A 494 -0.81 -33.71 44.02
C ARG A 494 0.17 -33.67 42.84
N LEU A 495 1.30 -32.98 42.98
CA LEU A 495 2.39 -32.99 42.00
C LEU A 495 3.10 -34.35 41.97
N THR A 496 3.32 -34.96 43.14
CA THR A 496 4.00 -36.25 43.24
C THR A 496 3.17 -37.38 42.61
N SER A 497 1.84 -37.39 42.77
CA SER A 497 0.98 -38.43 42.12
C SER A 497 0.81 -38.25 40.60
N LEU A 498 0.78 -37.02 40.10
CA LEU A 498 0.63 -36.72 38.67
C LEU A 498 1.94 -36.81 37.88
N CYS A 499 3.09 -36.50 38.50
CA CYS A 499 4.38 -36.46 37.82
C CYS A 499 5.25 -37.71 38.02
N LEU A 500 4.93 -38.60 38.98
CA LEU A 500 5.70 -39.83 39.22
C LEU A 500 5.86 -40.74 37.99
N PRO A 501 4.79 -40.99 37.18
CA PRO A 501 4.91 -41.87 36.02
C PRO A 501 5.85 -41.28 34.96
N SER A 502 5.80 -39.97 34.73
CA SER A 502 6.68 -39.25 33.81
C SER A 502 8.12 -39.17 34.31
N PHE A 503 8.33 -39.08 35.63
CA PHE A 503 9.65 -39.13 36.25
C PHE A 503 10.28 -40.53 36.16
N LEU A 504 9.50 -41.60 36.36
CA LEU A 504 9.98 -42.98 36.28
C LEU A 504 10.34 -43.39 34.83
N LEU A 505 9.59 -42.92 33.84
CA LEU A 505 9.87 -43.17 32.41
C LEU A 505 11.10 -42.41 31.86
N PHE A 506 11.56 -41.36 32.56
CA PHE A 506 12.72 -40.56 32.13
C PHE A 506 14.03 -41.03 32.76
N PHE A 507 13.95 -41.86 33.82
CA PHE A 507 15.10 -42.44 34.54
C PHE A 507 15.26 -43.95 34.27
N SER A 508 14.38 -44.56 33.48
CA SER A 508 14.59 -45.85 32.79
C SER A 508 15.08 -45.61 31.38
#